data_AF-A0A6H5H6T8-F1
#
_entry.id   AF-A0A6H5H6T8-F1
#
_cell.length_a   1.000
_cell.length_b   1.000
_cell.length_c   1.000
_cell.angle_alpha   90.00
_cell.angle_beta   90.00
_cell.angle_gamma   90.00
#
_symmetry.space_group_name_H-M   'P 1'
#
loop_
_entity.id
_entity.type
_entity.pdbx_description
1 polymer ?
#
loop_
_entity_poly.entity_id
_entity_poly.type
_entity_poly.pdbx_seq_one_letter_code
_entity_poly.pdbx_strand_id
1 'polypeptide(L)' 'VDANQAKLLMDDSFSRSLNGGTDRVVLEPERPVPCWQEGQVTICVATGVVCRNAQQTAGGGDNISAAALAVQI' A
#
# COMPACT_ATOMS: atom_id res chain seq x y z
N VAL A 1 -0.66 -15.77 1.63
CA VAL A 1 -0.90 -15.06 2.91
C VAL A 1 -2.04 -15.77 3.62
N ASP A 2 -1.89 -16.13 4.89
CA ASP A 2 -3.00 -16.65 5.71
C ASP A 2 -3.84 -15.46 6.24
N ALA A 3 -5.09 -15.35 5.79
CA ALA A 3 -5.99 -14.26 6.18
C ALA A 3 -6.29 -14.26 7.68
N ASN A 4 -6.29 -15.43 8.34
CA ASN A 4 -6.53 -15.52 9.78
C ASN A 4 -5.33 -15.00 10.60
N GLN A 5 -4.15 -14.93 9.99
CA GLN A 5 -2.92 -14.44 10.61
C GLN A 5 -2.54 -13.05 10.12
N ALA A 6 -3.43 -12.40 9.36
CA ALA A 6 -3.20 -11.11 8.75
C ALA A 6 -4.13 -10.03 9.34
N LYS A 7 -3.73 -8.77 9.19
CA LYS A 7 -4.57 -7.60 9.50
C LYS A 7 -4.24 -6.44 8.57
N LEU A 8 -5.26 -5.75 8.09
CA LEU A 8 -5.11 -4.44 7.46
C LEU A 8 -4.96 -3.37 8.56
N LEU A 9 -3.87 -2.60 8.49
CA LEU A 9 -3.55 -1.52 9.42
C LEU A 9 -3.51 -0.20 8.64
N MET A 10 -4.67 0.23 8.16
CA MET A 10 -4.84 1.48 7.42
C MET A 10 -6.28 1.95 7.62
N ASP A 11 -6.49 3.26 7.71
CA ASP A 11 -7.84 3.86 7.74
C ASP A 11 -8.48 3.78 6.35
N ASP A 12 -9.80 3.98 6.28
CA ASP A 12 -10.57 3.89 5.02
C ASP A 12 -10.17 4.96 3.98
N SER A 13 -9.44 6.01 4.39
CA SER A 13 -8.94 7.03 3.48
C SER A 13 -7.72 7.78 4.04
N PHE A 14 -6.97 8.43 3.14
CA PHE A 14 -5.85 9.29 3.50
C PHE A 14 -5.80 10.56 2.62
N SER A 15 -5.18 11.62 3.11
CA SER A 15 -4.97 12.85 2.33
C SER A 15 -3.88 12.64 1.30
N ARG A 16 -4.08 13.14 0.06
CA ARG A 16 -3.10 13.00 -1.04
C ARG A 16 -1.80 13.75 -0.78
N SER A 17 -1.89 14.91 -0.14
CA SER A 17 -0.76 15.80 0.16
C SER A 17 -1.03 16.55 1.46
N LEU A 18 0.03 16.98 2.16
CA LEU A 18 -0.07 17.84 3.34
C LEU A 18 -0.51 19.26 2.98
N ASN A 19 -0.16 19.74 1.79
CA ASN A 19 -0.36 21.12 1.36
C ASN A 19 -1.45 21.27 0.29
N GLY A 20 -2.06 20.16 -0.17
CA GLY A 20 -2.99 20.13 -1.30
C GLY A 20 -4.42 19.86 -0.87
N GLY A 21 -5.21 20.92 -0.68
CA GLY A 21 -6.69 20.86 -0.61
C GLY A 21 -7.30 19.83 0.34
N THR A 22 -8.58 19.50 0.11
CA THR A 22 -9.34 18.47 0.84
C THR A 22 -9.38 17.13 0.10
N ASP A 23 -8.52 16.93 -0.90
CA ASP A 23 -8.59 15.75 -1.75
C ASP A 23 -8.02 14.52 -1.02
N ARG A 24 -8.90 13.54 -0.81
CA ARG A 24 -8.60 12.28 -0.12
C ARG A 24 -8.65 11.12 -1.09
N VAL A 25 -7.78 10.14 -0.87
CA VAL A 25 -7.83 8.84 -1.53
C VAL A 25 -8.60 7.89 -0.62
N VAL A 26 -9.67 7.28 -1.15
CA VAL A 26 -10.44 6.25 -0.46
C VAL A 26 -9.87 4.89 -0.80
N LEU A 27 -9.76 4.03 0.20
CA LEU A 27 -9.31 2.65 0.07
C LEU A 27 -10.52 1.73 0.07
N GLU A 28 -10.78 1.12 -1.09
CA GLU A 28 -11.89 0.19 -1.29
C GLU A 28 -11.33 -1.23 -1.39
N PRO A 29 -11.84 -2.21 -0.62
CA PRO A 29 -11.37 -3.60 -0.69
C PRO A 29 -11.41 -4.20 -2.10
N GLU A 30 -12.40 -3.80 -2.91
CA GLU A 30 -12.59 -4.24 -4.30
C GLU A 30 -11.60 -3.58 -5.27
N ARG A 31 -10.99 -2.45 -4.87
CA ARG A 31 -9.96 -1.73 -5.62
C ARG A 31 -8.78 -1.41 -4.69
N PRO A 32 -7.98 -2.41 -4.32
CA PRO A 32 -6.99 -2.32 -3.24
C PRO A 32 -5.74 -1.51 -3.60
N VAL A 33 -5.61 -1.07 -4.86
CA VAL A 33 -4.50 -0.24 -5.34
C VAL A 33 -5.07 1.00 -6.05
N PRO A 34 -5.50 2.04 -5.30
CA PRO A 34 -5.85 3.32 -5.91
C PRO A 34 -4.61 3.97 -6.55
N CYS A 35 -4.84 4.55 -7.73
CA CYS A 35 -3.85 5.38 -8.43
C CYS A 35 -4.42 6.75 -8.75
N TRP A 36 -3.58 7.78 -8.74
CA TRP A 36 -3.95 9.14 -9.13
C TRP A 36 -2.78 9.89 -9.77
N GLN A 37 -3.09 11.00 -10.45
CA GLN A 37 -2.08 11.93 -11.00
C GLN A 37 -1.78 13.03 -9.99
N GLU A 38 -0.50 13.19 -9.67
CA GLU A 38 0.03 14.27 -8.84
C GLU A 38 0.98 15.11 -9.71
N GLY A 39 0.47 16.19 -10.30
CA GLY A 39 1.22 16.95 -11.30
C GLY A 39 1.53 16.10 -12.54
N GLN A 40 2.81 15.80 -12.77
CA GLN A 40 3.31 15.01 -13.90
C GLN A 40 3.61 13.54 -13.53
N VAL A 41 3.36 13.13 -12.28
CA VAL A 41 3.64 11.77 -11.83
C VAL A 41 2.36 11.01 -11.50
N THR A 42 2.33 9.73 -11.86
CA THR A 42 1.29 8.80 -11.41
C THR A 42 1.72 8.14 -10.12
N ILE A 43 0.90 8.23 -9.09
CA ILE A 43 1.13 7.58 -7.81
C ILE A 43 0.11 6.46 -7.67
N CYS A 44 0.57 5.25 -7.33
CA CYS A 44 -0.26 4.10 -6.98
C CYS A 44 0.15 3.62 -5.59
N VAL A 45 -0.83 3.40 -4.71
CA VAL A 45 -0.56 2.97 -3.32
C VAL A 45 -1.31 1.69 -3.05
N ALA A 46 -0.60 0.66 -2.58
CA ALA A 46 -1.18 -0.56 -2.07
C ALA A 46 -0.98 -0.62 -0.55
N THR A 47 -2.02 -1.00 0.19
CA THR A 47 -1.90 -1.22 1.63
C THR A 47 -1.20 -2.55 1.93
N GLY A 48 -0.23 -2.53 2.83
CA GLY A 48 0.39 -3.77 3.32
C GLY A 48 -0.58 -4.61 4.16
N VAL A 49 -0.67 -5.90 3.87
CA VAL A 49 -1.38 -6.87 4.70
C VAL A 49 -0.41 -7.37 5.77
N VAL A 50 -0.57 -6.91 7.01
CA VAL A 50 0.42 -7.13 8.07
C VAL A 50 0.21 -8.48 8.73
N CYS A 51 1.27 -9.29 8.80
CA CYS A 51 1.27 -10.55 9.54
C CYS A 51 1.27 -10.27 11.05
N ARG A 52 0.28 -10.81 11.78
CA ARG A 52 0.15 -10.66 13.23
C ARG A 52 1.11 -11.54 14.02
N ASN A 53 1.57 -12.63 13.42
CA ASN A 53 2.45 -13.63 14.04
C ASN A 53 3.72 -13.85 13.20
N ALA A 54 4.42 -12.75 12.92
CA ALA A 54 5.68 -12.80 12.17
C ALA A 54 6.81 -13.37 13.06
N GLN A 55 7.54 -14.36 12.56
CA GLN A 55 8.75 -14.86 13.22
C GLN A 55 9.93 -13.91 13.03
N GLN A 56 10.05 -13.32 11.84
CA GLN A 56 11.10 -12.38 11.47
C GLN A 56 10.59 -11.42 10.39
N THR A 57 11.01 -10.16 10.45
CA THR A 57 10.69 -9.12 9.46
C THR A 57 11.93 -8.55 8.76
N ALA A 58 13.14 -8.84 9.27
CA ALA A 58 14.39 -8.45 8.64
C ALA A 58 14.49 -9.05 7.23
N GLY A 59 14.84 -8.21 6.24
CA GLY A 59 14.81 -8.55 4.82
C GLY A 59 13.44 -8.39 4.14
N GLY A 60 12.38 -8.03 4.89
CA GLY A 60 11.05 -7.82 4.32
C GLY A 60 11.01 -6.71 3.27
N GLY A 61 11.77 -5.63 3.48
CA GLY A 61 11.88 -4.52 2.51
C GLY A 61 12.56 -4.92 1.21
N ASP A 62 13.59 -5.77 1.29
CA ASP A 62 14.29 -6.31 0.11
C ASP A 62 13.32 -7.16 -0.71
N ASN A 63 12.55 -8.03 -0.06
CA ASN A 63 11.53 -8.86 -0.71
C ASN A 63 10.41 -8.01 -1.35
N ILE A 64 9.92 -6.97 -0.68
CA ILE A 64 8.91 -6.06 -1.24
C ILE A 64 9.45 -5.38 -2.50
N SER A 65 10.66 -4.83 -2.43
CA SER A 65 11.28 -4.10 -3.54
C SER A 65 11.59 -5.03 -4.72
N ALA A 66 12.16 -6.22 -4.45
CA ALA A 66 12.49 -7.20 -5.47
C ALA A 66 11.24 -7.74 -6.18
N ALA A 67 10.18 -8.08 -5.43
CA ALA A 67 8.93 -8.58 -6.02
C ALA A 67 8.23 -7.51 -6.88
N ALA A 68 8.23 -6.25 -6.43
CA ALA A 68 7.66 -5.15 -7.21
C ALA A 68 8.45 -4.88 -8.50
N LEU A 69 9.79 -4.92 -8.44
CA LEU A 69 10.61 -4.72 -9.62
C LEU A 69 10.50 -5.90 -10.60
N ALA A 70 10.34 -7.13 -10.09
CA ALA A 70 10.24 -8.32 -10.92
C ALA A 70 9.04 -8.32 -11.89
N VAL A 71 7.96 -7.59 -11.57
CA VAL A 71 6.78 -7.45 -12.46
C VAL A 71 6.88 -6.26 -13.42
N GLN A 72 7.92 -5.43 -13.30
CA GLN A 72 8.16 -4.25 -14.14
C GLN A 72 9.19 -4.51 -15.25
N ILE A 73 9.78 -5.69 -15.27
CA ILE A 73 10.68 -6.18 -16.33
C ILE A 73 9.85 -6.83 -17.44
#